data_AF-A0A8T4MLK3-F1
#
_entry.id   AF-A0A8T4MLK3-F1
#
_cell.length_a   1.000
_cell.length_b   1.000
_cell.length_c   1.000
_cell.angle_alpha   90.00
_cell.angle_beta   90.00
_cell.angle_gamma   90.00
#
_symmetry.space_group_name_H-M   'P 1'
#
loop_
_entity.id
_entity.type
_entity.pdbx_description
1 polymer ?
#
loop_
_entity_poly.entity_id
_entity_poly.type
_entity_poly.pdbx_seq_one_letter_code
_entity_poly.pdbx_strand_id
1 'polypeptide(L)' 'MKVTEIKKINKAEREKKLKELKMELIKSKGNTGKGGSSRIKEIKKIIARIHTINTLEDKEVLNNK' A
#
# COMPACT_ATOMS: atom_id res chain seq x y z
N MET A 1 1.44 -5.10 -7.36
CA MET A 1 2.05 -5.77 -6.20
C MET A 1 1.12 -6.82 -5.62
N LYS A 2 1.60 -8.06 -5.50
CA LYS A 2 0.88 -9.19 -4.91
C LYS A 2 1.02 -9.17 -3.39
N VAL A 3 0.08 -9.80 -2.68
CA VAL A 3 0.10 -9.86 -1.20
C VAL A 3 1.33 -10.62 -0.70
N THR A 4 1.76 -11.66 -1.41
CA THR A 4 2.95 -12.46 -1.08
C THR A 4 4.23 -11.64 -1.10
N GLU A 5 4.34 -10.65 -1.99
CA GLU A 5 5.49 -9.73 -2.05
C GLU A 5 5.49 -8.77 -0.85
N ILE A 6 4.32 -8.27 -0.46
CA ILE A 6 4.16 -7.36 0.69
C ILE A 6 4.50 -8.06 2.02
N LYS A 7 4.25 -9.36 2.13
CA LYS A 7 4.61 -10.16 3.31
C LYS A 7 6.12 -10.41 3.43
N LYS A 8 6.87 -10.36 2.32
CA LYS A 8 8.32 -10.65 2.31
C LYS A 8 9.18 -9.45 2.71
N ILE A 9 8.63 -8.24 2.61
CA ILE A 9 9.33 -7.00 2.99
C ILE A 9 9.04 -6.65 4.45
N ASN A 10 9.98 -5.99 5.11
CA ASN A 10 9.86 -5.64 6.53
C ASN A 10 8.90 -4.44 6.75
N LYS A 11 8.52 -4.18 8.00
CA LYS A 11 7.57 -3.11 8.35
C LYS A 11 8.05 -1.73 7.89
N ALA A 12 9.34 -1.41 8.05
CA ALA A 12 9.91 -0.14 7.63
C ALA A 12 9.88 0.04 6.10
N GLU A 13 10.16 -1.01 5.34
CA GLU A 13 10.07 -1.04 3.88
C GLU A 13 8.62 -0.87 3.41
N ARG A 14 7.66 -1.52 4.08
CA ARG A 14 6.23 -1.34 3.81
C ARG A 14 5.80 0.11 4.03
N GLU A 15 6.26 0.75 5.10
CA GLU A 15 5.94 2.15 5.39
C GLU A 15 6.57 3.11 4.37
N LYS A 16 7.82 2.88 3.98
CA LYS A 16 8.47 3.64 2.90
C LYS A 16 7.67 3.51 1.60
N LYS A 17 7.29 2.29 1.24
CA LYS A 17 6.49 2.01 0.04
C LYS A 17 5.12 2.68 0.11
N LEU A 18 4.49 2.70 1.28
CA LEU A 18 3.22 3.35 1.51
C LEU A 18 3.32 4.87 1.26
N LYS A 19 4.40 5.52 1.71
CA LYS A 19 4.65 6.95 1.45
C LYS A 19 4.84 7.23 -0.04
N GLU A 20 5.63 6.40 -0.73
CA GLU A 20 5.84 6.50 -2.19
C GLU A 20 4.51 6.41 -2.95
N LEU A 21 3.70 5.39 -2.64
CA LEU A 21 2.40 5.16 -3.30
C LEU A 21 1.39 6.29 -3.03
N LYS A 22 1.40 6.88 -1.83
CA LYS A 22 0.57 8.04 -1.52
C LYS A 22 0.96 9.26 -2.35
N MET A 23 2.25 9.52 -2.52
CA MET A 23 2.74 10.61 -3.38
C MET A 23 2.38 10.37 -4.85
N GLU A 24 2.53 9.14 -5.32
CA GLU A 24 2.13 8.77 -6.68
C GLU A 24 0.62 8.93 -6.91
N LEU A 25 -0.19 8.59 -5.91
CA LEU A 25 -1.63 8.78 -5.94
C LEU A 25 -2.02 10.26 -6.09
N ILE A 26 -1.35 11.15 -5.36
CA ILE A 26 -1.59 12.60 -5.43
C ILE A 26 -1.25 13.13 -6.82
N LYS A 27 -0.08 12.78 -7.36
CA LYS A 27 0.32 13.14 -8.73
C LYS A 27 -0.66 12.62 -9.77
N SER A 28 -1.10 11.38 -9.62
CA SER A 28 -2.04 10.73 -10.55
C SER A 28 -3.43 11.37 -10.51
N LYS A 29 -3.89 11.83 -9.34
CA LYS A 29 -5.16 12.57 -9.19
C LYS A 29 -5.11 13.95 -9.87
N GLY A 30 -3.96 14.64 -9.83
CA GLY A 30 -3.78 15.92 -10.52
C GLY A 30 -3.85 15.81 -12.05
N ASN A 31 -3.56 14.64 -12.62
CA ASN A 31 -3.56 14.36 -14.07
C ASN A 31 -4.82 13.60 -14.55
N THR A 32 -5.95 13.73 -13.86
CA THR A 32 -7.18 12.95 -14.11
C THR A 32 -7.79 13.12 -15.50
N GLY A 33 -7.45 14.18 -16.25
CA GLY A 33 -7.92 14.42 -17.61
C GLY A 33 -7.35 13.51 -18.71
N LYS A 34 -6.31 12.70 -18.44
CA LYS A 34 -5.61 11.89 -19.48
C LYS A 34 -5.55 10.38 -19.16
N GLY A 35 -6.70 9.76 -18.85
CA GLY A 35 -6.81 8.29 -18.79
C GLY A 35 -6.27 7.61 -17.52
N GLY A 36 -6.02 8.35 -16.43
CA GLY A 36 -5.37 7.83 -15.21
C GLY A 36 -6.19 6.95 -14.26
N SER A 37 -7.44 6.60 -14.60
CA SER A 37 -8.38 5.93 -13.66
C SER A 37 -7.93 4.53 -13.22
N SER A 38 -7.38 3.73 -14.14
CA SER A 38 -6.90 2.36 -13.85
C SER A 38 -5.70 2.36 -12.89
N ARG A 39 -4.70 3.21 -13.16
CA ARG A 39 -3.51 3.37 -12.31
C ARG A 39 -3.88 3.83 -10.90
N ILE A 40 -4.79 4.80 -10.77
CA ILE A 40 -5.31 5.26 -9.47
C ILE A 40 -5.95 4.08 -8.70
N LYS A 41 -6.75 3.25 -9.37
CA LYS A 41 -7.40 2.09 -8.77
C LYS A 41 -6.37 1.05 -8.29
N GLU A 42 -5.32 0.81 -9.06
CA GLU A 42 -4.25 -0.11 -8.69
C GLU A 42 -3.44 0.40 -7.49
N ILE A 43 -3.05 1.67 -7.48
CA ILE A 43 -2.33 2.29 -6.35
C ILE A 43 -3.17 2.17 -5.06
N LYS A 44 -4.47 2.49 -5.13
CA LYS A 44 -5.40 2.33 -4.00
C LYS A 44 -5.46 0.88 -3.49
N LYS A 45 -5.53 -0.10 -4.41
CA LYS A 45 -5.53 -1.52 -4.04
C LYS A 45 -4.24 -1.94 -3.34
N ILE A 46 -3.08 -1.46 -3.81
CA ILE A 46 -1.79 -1.78 -3.20
C ILE A 46 -1.71 -1.17 -1.79
N ILE A 47 -2.11 0.09 -1.62
CA ILE A 47 -2.19 0.77 -0.32
C ILE A 47 -3.08 -0.02 0.66
N ALA A 48 -4.27 -0.44 0.23
CA ALA A 48 -5.19 -1.22 1.07
C ALA A 48 -4.59 -2.57 1.50
N ARG A 49 -3.87 -3.25 0.59
CA ARG A 49 -3.18 -4.51 0.91
C ARG A 49 -2.07 -4.31 1.95
N ILE A 50 -1.27 -3.25 1.83
CA ILE A 50 -0.23 -2.92 2.82
C ILE A 50 -0.85 -2.67 4.19
N HIS A 51 -1.91 -1.87 4.26
CA HIS A 51 -2.63 -1.63 5.52
C HIS A 51 -3.16 -2.92 6.14
N THR A 52 -3.74 -3.79 5.33
CA THR A 52 -4.26 -5.08 5.81
C THR A 52 -3.17 -5.93 6.44
N ILE A 53 -2.00 -6.04 5.79
CA ILE A 53 -0.87 -6.81 6.32
C ILE A 53 -0.34 -6.20 7.62
N ASN A 54 -0.16 -4.88 7.68
CA ASN A 54 0.30 -4.22 8.90
C ASN A 54 -0.67 -4.48 10.07
N THR A 55 -1.98 -4.36 9.84
CA THR A 55 -2.98 -4.65 10.88
C THR A 55 -2.99 -6.11 11.32
N LEU A 56 -2.76 -7.06 10.41
CA LEU A 56 -2.69 -8.48 10.75
C LEU A 56 -1.45 -8.79 11.61
N GLU A 57 -0.29 -8.27 11.23
CA GLU A 57 0.94 -8.43 12.03
C GLU A 57 0.83 -7.77 13.40
N ASP A 58 0.27 -6.56 13.47
CA ASP A 58 0.08 -5.87 14.76
C ASP A 58 -0.87 -6.69 15.68
N LYS A 59 -1.88 -7.37 15.13
CA LYS A 59 -2.74 -8.29 15.88
C LYS A 59 -2.02 -9.58 16.32
N GLU A 60 -1.20 -10.17 15.45
CA GLU A 60 -0.38 -11.34 15.82
C GLU A 60 0.61 -11.00 16.94
N VAL A 61 1.24 -9.83 16.89
CA VAL A 61 2.11 -9.33 17.97
C VAL A 61 1.36 -9.15 19.28
N LEU A 62 0.11 -8.66 19.25
CA LEU A 62 -0.73 -8.49 20.43
C LEU A 62 -1.21 -9.81 21.03
N ASN A 63 -1.48 -10.83 20.21
CA ASN A 63 -1.95 -12.14 20.68
C ASN A 63 -0.82 -13.05 21.20
N ASN A 64 0.41 -12.81 20.77
CA ASN A 64 1.60 -13.56 21.20
C ASN A 64 2.31 -12.94 22.42
N LYS A 65 1.64 -12.01 23.12
CA LYS A 65 2.15 -11.26 24.28
C LYS A 65 1.30 -11.55 25.51
#